data_AF-A0A941D363-F1
#
_entry.id   AF-A0A941D363-F1
#
_cell.length_a   1.000
_cell.length_b   1.000
_cell.length_c   1.000
_cell.angle_alpha   90.00
_cell.angle_beta   90.00
_cell.angle_gamma   90.00
#
_symmetry.space_group_name_H-M   'P 1'
#
loop_
_entity.id
_entity.type
_entity.pdbx_description
1 polymer ?
#
loop_
_entity_poly.entity_id
_entity_poly.type
_entity_poly.pdbx_seq_one_letter_code
_entity_poly.pdbx_strand_id
1 'polypeptide(L)' 'MVHIPFLDEIDAFVRINQLSESAFGRLAVNDWKLIRQLRAGRRLWPDTEGRVRTFMVTYRPKARVEAG' A
#
# COMPACT_ATOMS: atom_id res chain seq x y z
N MET A 1 -7.22 -18.72 8.15
CA MET A 1 -6.68 -17.60 7.36
C MET A 1 -6.29 -16.50 8.33
N VAL A 2 -4.99 -16.16 8.44
CA VAL A 2 -4.55 -15.07 9.32
C VAL A 2 -4.96 -13.77 8.65
N HIS A 3 -6.03 -13.15 9.14
CA HIS A 3 -6.44 -11.82 8.70
C HIS A 3 -5.41 -10.83 9.26
N ILE A 4 -4.56 -10.30 8.40
CA ILE A 4 -3.63 -9.24 8.80
C ILE A 4 -4.42 -7.93 8.67
N PRO A 5 -4.77 -7.24 9.77
CA PRO A 5 -5.56 -6.01 9.71
C PRO A 5 -4.92 -4.96 8.79
N PHE A 6 -3.59 -4.97 8.71
CA PHE A 6 -2.81 -4.09 7.85
C PHE A 6 -3.08 -4.25 6.34
N LEU A 7 -3.39 -5.47 5.86
CA LEU A 7 -3.72 -5.67 4.44
C LEU A 7 -5.06 -5.03 4.09
N ASP A 8 -6.03 -5.08 5.00
CA ASP A 8 -7.36 -4.49 4.81
C ASP A 8 -7.28 -2.95 4.75
N GLU A 9 -6.48 -2.35 5.63
CA GLU A 9 -6.20 -0.91 5.61
C GLU A 9 -5.57 -0.46 4.28
N ILE A 10 -4.61 -1.24 3.76
CA ILE A 10 -4.00 -0.93 2.47
C ILE A 10 -5.01 -1.10 1.32
N ASP A 11 -5.80 -2.18 1.33
CA ASP A 11 -6.81 -2.45 0.30
C ASP A 11 -7.86 -1.33 0.24
N ALA A 12 -8.34 -0.89 1.41
CA ALA A 12 -9.22 0.27 1.54
C ALA A 12 -8.55 1.56 1.03
N PHE A 13 -7.30 1.81 1.41
CA PHE A 13 -6.55 2.99 0.96
C PHE A 13 -6.37 3.02 -0.56
N VAL A 14 -5.97 1.89 -1.14
CA VAL A 14 -5.76 1.73 -2.59
C VAL A 14 -7.08 1.95 -3.33
N ARG A 15 -8.20 1.43 -2.81
CA ARG A 15 -9.55 1.68 -3.35
C ARG A 15 -9.97 3.14 -3.28
N ILE A 16 -9.84 3.78 -2.12
CA ILE A 16 -10.20 5.18 -1.89
C ILE A 16 -9.42 6.11 -2.82
N ASN A 17 -8.12 5.84 -2.99
CA ASN A 17 -7.24 6.66 -3.83
C ASN A 17 -7.18 6.20 -5.29
N GLN A 18 -7.93 5.15 -5.66
CA GLN A 18 -7.88 4.50 -6.98
C GLN A 18 -6.45 4.17 -7.45
N LEU A 19 -5.59 3.76 -6.51
CA LEU A 19 -4.25 3.26 -6.79
C LEU A 19 -4.32 1.79 -7.21
N SER A 20 -3.22 1.28 -7.75
CA SER A 20 -3.00 -0.16 -7.88
C SER A 20 -2.10 -0.64 -6.75
N GLU A 21 -2.30 -1.87 -6.25
CA GLU A 21 -1.45 -2.52 -5.24
C GLU A 21 0.04 -2.45 -5.61
N SER A 22 0.36 -2.70 -6.88
CA SER A 22 1.73 -2.63 -7.42
C SER A 22 2.30 -1.21 -7.40
N ALA A 23 1.46 -0.21 -7.70
CA ALA A 23 1.83 1.20 -7.68
C ALA A 23 2.05 1.66 -6.24
N PHE A 24 1.16 1.28 -5.32
CA PHE A 24 1.28 1.55 -3.90
C PHE A 24 2.60 1.01 -3.33
N GLY A 25 2.91 -0.27 -3.55
CA GLY A 25 4.15 -0.87 -3.05
C GLY A 25 5.40 -0.17 -3.60
N ARG A 26 5.38 0.20 -4.89
CA ARG A 26 6.48 0.95 -5.52
C ARG A 26 6.62 2.37 -4.96
N LEU A 27 5.53 3.05 -4.66
CA LEU A 27 5.56 4.41 -4.11
C LEU A 27 5.91 4.44 -2.61
N ALA A 28 5.41 3.47 -1.84
CA ALA A 28 5.59 3.43 -0.38
C ALA A 28 6.98 2.93 0.02
N VAL A 29 7.46 1.86 -0.61
CA VAL A 29 8.70 1.16 -0.21
C VAL A 29 9.61 0.79 -1.37
N ASN A 30 9.30 1.23 -2.60
CA ASN A 30 10.00 0.85 -3.82
C ASN A 30 9.94 -0.66 -4.15
N ASP A 31 8.93 -1.36 -3.63
CA ASP A 31 8.72 -2.79 -3.86
C ASP A 31 7.27 -3.08 -4.25
N TRP A 32 7.06 -3.40 -5.53
CA TRP A 32 5.73 -3.68 -6.08
C TRP A 32 5.19 -5.07 -5.67
N LYS A 33 6.03 -5.96 -5.14
CA LYS A 33 5.63 -7.29 -4.68
C LYS A 33 5.24 -7.32 -3.21
N LEU A 34 5.38 -6.21 -2.48
CA LEU A 34 5.07 -6.11 -1.05
C LEU A 34 3.71 -6.71 -0.70
N ILE A 35 2.63 -6.25 -1.34
CA ILE A 35 1.26 -6.70 -1.05
C ILE A 35 1.11 -8.20 -1.30
N ARG A 36 1.64 -8.68 -2.44
CA ARG A 36 1.61 -10.10 -2.81
C ARG A 36 2.36 -10.97 -1.80
N GLN A 37 3.50 -10.49 -1.30
CA GLN A 37 4.27 -11.17 -0.26
C GLN A 37 3.52 -11.21 1.08
N LEU A 38 2.87 -10.11 1.47
CA LEU A 38 2.04 -10.05 2.67
C LEU A 38 0.84 -10.99 2.58
N ARG A 39 0.16 -11.03 1.43
CA ARG A 39 -0.92 -11.99 1.12
C ARG A 39 -0.43 -13.44 1.18
N ALA A 40 0.83 -13.69 0.80
CA ALA A 40 1.45 -15.01 0.90
C ALA A 40 1.87 -15.38 2.34
N GLY A 41 1.61 -14.52 3.33
CA GLY A 41 1.96 -14.77 4.73
C GLY A 41 3.41 -14.43 5.09
N ARG A 42 4.11 -13.66 4.24
CA ARG A 42 5.47 -13.19 4.57
C ARG A 42 5.40 -12.23 5.76
N ARG A 43 6.40 -12.34 6.64
CA ARG A 43 6.57 -11.45 7.78
C ARG A 43 6.85 -10.01 7.30
N LEU A 44 6.01 -9.07 7.72
CA LEU A 44 6.26 -7.64 7.56
C LEU A 44 7.27 -7.18 8.63
N TRP A 45 8.28 -6.43 8.21
CA TRP A 45 9.24 -5.84 9.13
C TRP A 45 8.71 -4.51 9.64
N PRO A 46 8.94 -4.15 10.92
CA PRO A 46 8.48 -2.88 11.48
C PRO A 46 8.98 -1.66 10.70
N ASP A 47 10.20 -1.70 10.14
CA ASP A 47 10.71 -0.66 9.24
C ASP A 47 9.86 -0.49 7.97
N THR A 48 9.42 -1.61 7.38
CA THR A 48 8.58 -1.59 6.17
C THR A 48 7.18 -1.09 6.52
N GLU A 49 6.62 -1.55 7.64
CA GLU A 49 5.34 -1.06 8.15
C GLU A 49 5.38 0.46 8.41
N GLY A 50 6.43 0.96 9.06
CA GLY A 50 6.61 2.38 9.32
C GLY A 50 6.66 3.21 8.04
N ARG A 51 7.37 2.74 7.00
CA ARG A 51 7.40 3.41 5.68
C ARG A 51 6.03 3.40 5.01
N VAL A 52 5.32 2.29 5.06
CA VAL A 52 3.97 2.16 4.48
C VAL A 52 2.97 3.07 5.21
N ARG A 53 2.97 3.08 6.55
CA ARG A 53 2.13 3.99 7.35
C ARG A 53 2.46 5.44 7.08
N THR A 54 3.75 5.80 7.06
CA THR A 54 4.20 7.16 6.72
C THR A 54 3.73 7.55 5.33
N PHE A 55 3.85 6.64 4.35
CA PHE A 55 3.33 6.88 3.02
C PHE A 55 1.83 7.12 3.04
N MET A 56 1.02 6.28 3.69
CA MET A 56 -0.44 6.46 3.76
C MET A 56 -0.85 7.81 4.38
N VAL A 57 -0.14 8.27 5.43
CA VAL A 57 -0.41 9.55 6.10
C VAL A 57 0.06 10.76 5.26
N THR A 58 1.19 10.63 4.58
CA THR A 58 1.78 11.72 3.79
C THR A 58 1.31 11.74 2.34
N TYR A 59 0.64 10.67 1.88
CA TYR A 59 0.17 10.53 0.51
C TYR A 59 -0.82 11.63 0.20
N ARG A 60 -0.38 12.54 -0.65
CA ARG A 60 -1.23 13.50 -1.30
C ARG A 60 -1.68 12.84 -2.60
N PRO A 61 -2.97 12.56 -2.79
CA PRO A 61 -3.44 12.18 -4.11
C PRO A 61 -3.00 13.28 -5.06
N LYS A 62 -2.09 12.95 -5.97
CA LYS A 62 -1.68 13.89 -7.01
C LYS A 62 -2.96 14.14 -7.77
N ALA A 63 -3.55 15.34 -7.57
CA ALA A 63 -4.84 15.71 -8.11
C ALA A 63 -4.91 15.14 -9.52
N ARG A 64 -5.83 14.19 -9.70
CA ARG A 64 -5.96 13.44 -10.95
C ARG A 64 -5.89 14.46 -12.07
N VAL A 65 -4.84 14.36 -12.88
CA VAL A 65 -4.82 15.04 -14.16
C VAL A 65 -6.01 14.44 -14.90
N GLU A 66 -7.10 15.18 -14.92
CA GLU A 66 -8.27 14.91 -15.75
C GLU A 66 -7.79 14.86 -17.20
N ALA A 67 -8.01 13.73 -17.86
CA ALA A 67 -8.06 13.55 -19.32
C ALA A 67 -8.24 12.04 -19.57
N GLY A 68 -9.27 11.54 -20.25
CA GLY A 68 -10.39 12.14 -20.97
C GLY A 68 -11.33 11.03 -21.43
#